data_AF-A0A932H553-F1
#
_entry.id   AF-A0A932H553-F1
#
_cell.length_a   1.000
_cell.length_b   1.000
_cell.length_c   1.000
_cell.angle_alpha   90.00
_cell.angle_beta   90.00
_cell.angle_gamma   90.00
#
_symmetry.space_group_name_H-M   'P 1'
#
loop_
_entity.id
_entity.type
_entity.pdbx_description
1 polymer ?
#
loop_
_entity_poly.entity_id
_entity_poly.type
_entity_poly.pdbx_seq_one_letter_code
_entity_poly.pdbx_strand_id
1 'polypeptide(L)' 'MRTLYERRIYPNVTGICNVIRLLAPTNEKIARLRAEDVVDDRIVKKLEQEGLLK' A
#
# COMPACT_ATOMS: atom_id res chain seq x y z
N MET A 1 -22.66 -4.46 -13.56
CA MET A 1 -21.29 -4.94 -13.29
C MET A 1 -20.34 -3.75 -13.36
N ARG A 2 -20.02 -3.14 -12.21
CA ARG A 2 -19.04 -2.06 -12.08
C ARG A 2 -17.86 -2.67 -11.30
N THR A 3 -16.82 -3.04 -12.06
CA THR A 3 -15.54 -2.32 -12.18
C THR A 3 -14.70 -2.49 -10.91
N LEU A 4 -13.88 -3.54 -10.89
CA LEU A 4 -12.78 -3.68 -9.93
C LEU A 4 -11.95 -2.37 -9.80
N TYR A 5 -11.93 -1.59 -10.89
CA TYR A 5 -11.27 -0.29 -11.05
C TYR A 5 -12.04 0.94 -10.50
N GLU A 6 -13.31 0.83 -10.12
CA GLU A 6 -14.00 1.90 -9.36
C GLU A 6 -13.66 1.84 -7.87
N ARG A 7 -13.14 0.70 -7.39
CA ARG A 7 -12.71 0.56 -6.01
C ARG A 7 -11.40 1.31 -5.82
N ARG A 8 -11.42 2.37 -5.04
CA ARG A 8 -10.21 3.09 -4.64
C ARG A 8 -9.35 2.17 -3.79
N ILE A 9 -8.23 1.72 -4.34
CA ILE A 9 -7.26 0.87 -3.64
C ILE A 9 -6.31 1.80 -2.91
N TYR A 10 -6.42 1.81 -1.59
CA TYR A 10 -5.52 2.58 -0.75
C TYR A 10 -4.44 1.68 -0.16
N PRO A 11 -3.18 2.15 -0.13
CA PRO A 11 -2.13 1.44 0.57
C PRO A 11 -2.53 1.30 2.03
N ASN A 12 -2.52 0.07 2.51
CA ASN A 12 -2.78 -0.28 3.90
C ASN A 12 -1.79 -1.36 4.31
N VAL A 13 -1.49 -1.44 5.61
CA VAL A 13 -0.45 -2.33 6.15
C VAL A 13 -0.70 -3.79 5.72
N THR A 14 -1.96 -4.25 5.78
CA THR A 14 -2.35 -5.60 5.37
C THR A 14 -2.08 -5.86 3.88
N GLY A 15 -2.42 -4.92 3.01
CA GLY A 15 -2.19 -5.01 1.58
C GLY A 15 -0.71 -5.03 1.24
N ILE A 16 0.07 -4.15 1.86
CA ILE A 16 1.53 -4.11 1.70
C ILE A 16 2.17 -5.41 2.21
N CYS A 17 1.75 -5.93 3.36
CA CYS A 17 2.23 -7.19 3.90
C CYS A 17 1.95 -8.36 2.95
N ASN A 18 0.77 -8.40 2.32
CA ASN A 18 0.43 -9.42 1.33
C ASN A 18 1.32 -9.33 0.09
N VAL A 19 1.60 -8.11 -0.40
CA VAL A 19 2.51 -7.89 -1.53
C VAL A 19 3.94 -8.28 -1.19
N ILE A 20 4.43 -7.92 0.00
CA ILE A 20 5.75 -8.34 0.49
C ILE A 20 5.82 -9.88 0.54
N ARG A 21 4.79 -10.56 1.06
CA ARG A 21 4.77 -12.03 1.11
C ARG A 21 4.87 -12.67 -0.28
N LEU A 22 4.23 -12.08 -1.29
CA LEU A 22 4.26 -12.56 -2.67
C LEU A 22 5.61 -12.30 -3.36
N LEU A 23 6.24 -11.17 -3.07
CA LEU A 23 7.45 -10.70 -3.77
C LEU A 23 8.76 -10.97 -3.01
N ALA A 24 8.70 -11.29 -1.72
CA ALA A 24 9.87 -11.64 -0.92
C ALA A 24 10.70 -12.81 -1.50
N PRO A 25 10.10 -13.89 -2.07
CA PRO A 25 10.86 -14.99 -2.66
C PRO A 25 11.67 -14.57 -3.90
N THR A 26 11.25 -13.50 -4.59
CA THR A 26 11.90 -13.05 -5.83
C THR A 26 12.94 -11.98 -5.57
N ASN A 27 12.91 -11.30 -4.41
CA ASN A 27 13.82 -10.22 -4.09
C ASN A 27 14.05 -10.06 -2.57
N GLU A 28 15.30 -10.25 -2.14
CA GLU A 28 15.70 -10.11 -0.74
C GLU A 28 15.51 -8.69 -0.18
N LYS A 29 15.65 -7.66 -1.01
CA LYS A 29 15.41 -6.27 -0.58
C LYS A 29 13.95 -6.05 -0.19
N ILE A 30 13.03 -6.74 -0.85
CA ILE A 30 11.60 -6.69 -0.53
C ILE A 30 11.31 -7.53 0.72
N ALA A 31 11.97 -8.67 0.88
CA ALA A 31 11.84 -9.53 2.05
C ALA A 31 12.21 -8.83 3.37
N ARG A 32 13.11 -7.83 3.33
CA ARG A 32 13.56 -7.07 4.50
C ARG A 32 12.63 -5.90 4.87
N LEU A 33 11.59 -5.61 4.08
CA LEU A 33 10.67 -4.51 4.34
C LEU A 33 9.69 -4.88 5.46
N ARG A 34 9.40 -3.92 6.35
CA ARG A 34 8.29 -3.99 7.31
C ARG A 34 7.12 -3.20 6.78
N ALA A 35 5.92 -3.78 6.79
CA ALA A 35 4.74 -3.16 6.20
C ALA A 35 4.36 -1.85 6.93
N GLU A 36 4.63 -1.76 8.23
CA GLU A 36 4.38 -0.60 9.07
C GLU A 36 5.30 0.58 8.73
N ASP A 37 6.55 0.30 8.33
CA ASP A 37 7.51 1.35 7.94
C ASP A 37 7.23 1.90 6.53
N VAL A 38 6.50 1.14 5.71
CA VAL A 38 6.17 1.50 4.32
C VAL A 38 4.92 2.36 4.25
N VAL A 39 4.00 2.22 5.21
CA VAL A 39 2.76 3.01 5.28
C VAL A 39 2.97 4.19 6.22
N ASP A 40 3.30 5.36 5.66
CA ASP A 40 3.43 6.60 6.44
C ASP A 40 2.11 7.38 6.46
N ASP A 41 1.48 7.45 7.63
CA ASP A 41 0.25 8.21 7.89
C ASP A 41 0.35 9.69 7.50
N ARG A 42 1.56 10.27 7.48
CA ARG A 42 1.79 11.66 7.06
C ARG A 42 1.60 11.82 5.56
N ILE A 43 2.05 10.85 4.78
CA ILE A 43 1.86 10.82 3.33
C ILE A 43 0.37 10.62 3.03
N VAL A 44 -0.29 9.72 3.75
CA VAL A 44 -1.74 9.50 3.64
C VAL A 44 -2.50 10.81 3.92
N LYS A 45 -2.24 11.47 5.06
CA LYS A 45 -2.89 12.75 5.39
C LYS A 45 -2.61 13.85 4.37
N LYS A 46 -1.39 13.93 3.84
CA LYS A 46 -1.04 14.91 2.82
C LYS A 46 -1.80 14.65 1.51
N LEU A 47 -1.88 13.40 1.07
CA LEU A 47 -2.60 13.03 -0.13
C LEU A 47 -4.13 13.18 0.04
N GLU A 48 -4.67 12.99 1.25
CA GLU A 48 -6.05 13.35 1.58
C GLU A 48 -6.29 14.86 1.48
N GLN A 49 -5.38 15.68 2.01
CA GLN A 49 -5.46 17.14 1.92
C GLN A 49 -5.35 17.66 0.48
N GLU A 50 -4.52 17.02 -0.34
CA GLU A 50 -4.39 17.32 -1.78
C GLU A 50 -5.58 16.78 -2.61
N GLY A 51 -6.54 16.09 -1.98
CA GLY A 51 -7.72 15.52 -2.64
C GLY A 51 -7.43 14.31 -3.54
N LEU A 52 -6.20 13.78 -3.46
CA LEU A 52 -5.74 12.60 -4.19
C LEU A 52 -6.17 11.30 -3.51
N LEU A 53 -6.47 11.35 -2.22
CA LEU A 53 -7.20 10.32 -1.46
C LEU A 53 -8.55 10.91 -1.03
N LYS A 54 -9.62 10.11 -1.10
CA LYS A 54 -10.99 10.53 -0.72
C LYS A 54 -11.77 9.41 -0.06
#